data_AF-A0A958NZW5-F1
#
_entry.id   AF-A0A958NZW5-F1
#
_cell.length_a   1.000
_cell.length_b   1.000
_cell.length_c   1.000
_cell.angle_alpha   90.00
_cell.angle_beta   90.00
_cell.angle_gamma   90.00
#
_symmetry.space_group_name_H-M   'P 1'
#
loop_
_entity.id
_entity.type
_entity.pdbx_description
1 polymer ?
#
loop_
_entity_poly.entity_id
_entity_poly.type
_entity_poly.pdbx_seq_one_letter_code
_entity_poly.pdbx_strand_id
1 'polypeptide(L)'
;MITWHSPWAFLLFIPLVLIVAWVIYNRKQRLPSILFSGLSDLRRTPRSLRSRLTVIPFLIKLLALSLAIIALARPQRADTKIKKNVEGIDIVIALDISDSMLIEDMTPENRLESSKETIKKFVEGRVSDRIGLVVFSGESYTRVPLTLDYPLYLQSL
;
A
#
# COMPACT_ATOMS: atom_id res chain seq x y z
N MET A 1 -6.98 0.11 6.06
CA MET A 1 -7.70 1.26 6.67
C MET A 1 -7.38 2.52 5.86
N ILE A 2 -8.32 3.46 5.66
CA ILE A 2 -8.01 4.73 4.97
C ILE A 2 -7.30 5.64 5.96
N THR A 3 -6.08 6.03 5.62
CA THR A 3 -5.25 6.96 6.41
C THR A 3 -4.98 8.21 5.57
N TRP A 4 -5.00 9.37 6.21
CA TRP A 4 -4.70 10.66 5.56
C TRP A 4 -3.25 11.03 5.85
N HIS A 5 -2.43 11.19 4.82
CA HIS A 5 -1.01 11.50 5.00
C HIS A 5 -0.78 12.96 5.45
N SER A 6 -1.61 13.88 4.99
CA SER A 6 -1.52 15.32 5.27
C SER A 6 -2.83 15.86 5.86
N PRO A 7 -3.20 15.50 7.11
CA PRO A 7 -4.44 15.98 7.74
C PRO A 7 -4.51 17.50 7.86
N TRP A 8 -3.36 18.18 7.93
CA TRP A 8 -3.28 19.64 7.99
C TRP A 8 -3.87 20.34 6.76
N ALA A 9 -3.99 19.64 5.62
CA ALA A 9 -4.64 20.19 4.43
C ALA A 9 -6.11 20.58 4.68
N PHE A 10 -6.78 19.96 5.66
CA PHE A 10 -8.14 20.33 6.05
C PHE A 10 -8.25 21.75 6.64
N LEU A 11 -7.15 22.35 7.10
CA LEU A 11 -7.14 23.75 7.56
C LEU A 11 -7.52 24.73 6.44
N LEU A 12 -7.33 24.34 5.16
CA LEU A 12 -7.76 25.15 4.01
C LEU A 12 -9.28 25.30 3.90
N PHE A 13 -10.07 24.51 4.64
CA PHE A 13 -11.51 24.76 4.74
C PHE A 13 -11.83 26.05 5.52
N ILE A 14 -10.95 26.50 6.44
CA ILE A 14 -11.15 27.74 7.22
C ILE A 14 -11.23 28.97 6.29
N PRO A 15 -10.22 29.27 5.45
CA PRO A 15 -10.31 30.40 4.52
C PRO A 15 -11.44 30.21 3.50
N LEU A 16 -11.77 28.98 3.11
CA LEU A 16 -12.90 28.72 2.21
C LEU A 16 -14.23 29.16 2.83
N VAL A 17 -14.49 28.79 4.09
CA VAL A 17 -15.71 29.20 4.80
C VAL A 17 -15.77 30.72 4.98
N LEU A 18 -14.63 31.36 5.27
CA LEU A 18 -14.55 32.82 5.38
C LEU A 18 -14.89 33.53 4.05
N ILE A 19 -14.38 33.02 2.93
CA ILE A 19 -14.70 33.56 1.59
C ILE A 19 -16.18 33.39 1.28
N VAL A 20 -16.76 32.22 1.56
CA VAL A 20 -18.20 31.97 1.34
C VAL A 20 -19.05 32.90 2.21
N ALA A 21 -18.71 33.06 3.49
CA ALA A 21 -19.39 33.97 4.41
C ALA A 21 -19.30 35.43 3.93
N TRP A 22 -18.12 35.87 3.50
CA TRP A 22 -17.90 37.22 2.96
C TRP A 22 -18.71 37.46 1.68
N VAL A 23 -18.77 36.49 0.75
CA VAL A 23 -19.59 36.59 -0.46
C VAL A 23 -21.08 36.68 -0.13
N ILE A 24 -21.57 35.91 0.85
CA ILE A 24 -22.97 35.95 1.28
C ILE A 24 -23.30 37.28 1.96
N TYR A 25 -22.43 37.74 2.87
CA TYR A 25 -22.57 39.01 3.57
C TYR A 25 -22.62 40.18 2.59
N ASN A 26 -21.67 40.24 1.64
CA ASN A 26 -21.64 41.29 0.63
C ASN A 26 -22.79 41.22 -0.37
N ARG A 27 -23.30 40.02 -0.69
CA ARG A 27 -24.52 39.88 -1.50
C ARG A 27 -25.75 40.46 -0.81
N LYS A 28 -25.86 40.35 0.52
CA LYS A 28 -26.95 40.98 1.28
C LYS A 28 -26.82 42.51 1.36
N GLN A 29 -25.58 43.01 1.35
CA GLN A 29 -25.24 44.44 1.42
C GLN A 29 -25.35 45.18 0.08
N ARG A 30 -25.40 44.45 -1.05
CA ARG A 30 -25.65 45.05 -2.36
C ARG A 30 -27.11 45.52 -2.45
N LEU A 31 -27.35 46.75 -1.99
CA LEU A 31 -28.53 47.53 -2.35
C LEU A 31 -28.63 47.56 -3.89
N PRO A 32 -29.83 47.40 -4.48
CA PRO A 32 -30.01 47.53 -5.91
C PRO A 32 -29.58 48.94 -6.33
N SER A 33 -28.45 49.04 -7.03
CA SER A 33 -27.82 50.31 -7.44
C SER A 33 -28.57 51.02 -8.57
N ILE A 34 -29.79 50.60 -8.86
CA ILE A 34 -30.67 51.24 -9.84
C ILE A 34 -31.98 51.56 -9.10
N LEU A 35 -32.03 52.75 -8.50
CA LEU A 35 -33.26 53.34 -8.01
C LEU A 35 -33.98 53.98 -9.21
N PHE A 36 -34.68 53.16 -9.99
CA PHE A 36 -35.57 53.64 -11.05
C PHE A 36 -37.01 53.68 -10.53
N SER A 37 -37.66 54.84 -10.65
CA SER A 37 -38.99 55.13 -10.09
C SER A 37 -40.14 54.28 -10.67
N GLY A 38 -39.88 53.44 -11.68
CA GLY A 38 -40.87 52.61 -12.38
C GLY A 38 -40.64 51.10 -12.30
N LEU A 39 -39.84 50.59 -11.36
CA LEU A 39 -39.50 49.17 -11.25
C LEU A 39 -40.44 48.34 -10.35
N SER A 40 -41.52 48.95 -9.83
CA SER A 40 -42.51 48.25 -9.00
C SER A 40 -43.19 47.09 -9.73
N ASP A 41 -43.40 47.20 -11.05
CA ASP A 41 -44.01 46.14 -11.86
C ASP A 41 -43.03 45.02 -12.26
N LEU A 42 -41.72 45.31 -12.35
CA LEU A 42 -40.71 44.28 -12.62
C LEU A 42 -40.49 43.30 -11.46
N ARG A 43 -40.91 43.66 -10.24
CA ARG A 43 -40.87 42.76 -9.06
C ARG A 43 -41.89 41.62 -9.15
N ARG A 44 -42.90 41.73 -10.02
CA ARG A 44 -43.96 40.71 -10.22
C ARG A 44 -43.62 39.71 -11.33
N THR A 45 -42.55 39.92 -12.08
CA THR A 45 -42.13 39.00 -13.15
C THR A 45 -41.55 37.72 -12.54
N PRO A 46 -42.02 36.52 -12.97
CA PRO A 46 -41.49 35.27 -12.44
C PRO A 46 -39.98 35.18 -12.70
N ARG A 47 -39.21 34.83 -11.67
CA ARG A 47 -37.76 34.61 -11.79
C ARG A 47 -37.50 33.58 -12.89
N SER A 48 -36.99 34.04 -14.04
CA SER A 48 -36.59 33.19 -15.16
C SER A 48 -35.67 32.07 -14.69
N LEU A 49 -35.75 30.90 -15.34
CA LEU A 49 -34.85 29.76 -15.07
C LEU A 49 -33.38 30.21 -15.09
N ARG A 50 -33.00 31.11 -16.00
CA ARG A 50 -31.65 31.69 -16.07
C ARG A 50 -31.24 32.41 -14.78
N SER A 51 -32.16 33.10 -14.11
CA SER A 51 -31.92 33.76 -12.82
C SER A 51 -31.66 32.74 -11.70
N ARG A 52 -32.36 31.60 -11.70
CA ARG A 52 -32.14 30.52 -10.72
C ARG A 52 -30.83 29.77 -10.96
N LEU A 53 -30.43 29.59 -12.22
CA LEU A 53 -29.21 28.89 -12.62
C LEU A 53 -27.92 29.68 -12.31
N THR A 54 -28.00 30.99 -12.00
CA THR A 54 -26.82 31.81 -11.64
C THR A 54 -26.06 31.32 -10.40
N VAL A 55 -26.70 30.52 -9.54
CA VAL A 55 -26.08 29.95 -8.33
C VAL A 55 -25.26 28.68 -8.65
N ILE A 56 -25.58 27.99 -9.75
CA ILE A 56 -24.96 26.70 -10.10
C ILE A 56 -23.44 26.83 -10.33
N PRO A 57 -22.91 27.81 -11.10
CA PRO A 57 -21.47 27.93 -11.29
C PRO A 57 -20.71 28.19 -9.98
N PHE A 58 -21.35 28.86 -9.01
CA PHE A 58 -20.75 29.08 -7.69
C PHE A 58 -20.68 27.79 -6.88
N LEU A 59 -21.75 26.98 -6.90
CA LEU A 59 -21.77 25.67 -6.24
C LEU A 59 -20.75 24.68 -6.85
N ILE A 60 -20.62 24.67 -8.18
CA ILE A 60 -19.63 23.83 -8.87
C ILE A 60 -18.21 24.23 -8.46
N LYS A 61 -17.90 25.54 -8.39
CA LYS A 61 -16.60 26.01 -7.92
C LYS A 61 -16.31 25.59 -6.48
N LEU A 62 -17.31 25.69 -5.60
CA LEU A 62 -17.18 25.28 -4.20
C LEU A 62 -16.92 23.77 -4.07
N LEU A 63 -17.64 22.97 -4.85
CA LEU A 63 -17.46 21.52 -4.89
C LEU A 63 -16.08 21.14 -5.43
N ALA A 64 -15.66 21.74 -6.54
CA ALA A 64 -14.34 21.50 -7.13
C ALA A 64 -13.21 21.83 -6.16
N LEU A 65 -13.31 22.96 -5.44
CA LEU A 65 -12.30 23.34 -4.45
C LEU A 65 -12.30 22.41 -3.23
N SER A 66 -13.47 21.96 -2.78
CA SER A 66 -13.59 21.00 -1.68
C SER A 66 -12.95 19.66 -2.06
N LEU A 67 -13.16 19.18 -3.28
CA LEU A 67 -12.51 17.98 -3.80
C LEU A 67 -11.00 18.15 -3.94
N ALA A 68 -10.52 19.33 -4.35
CA ALA A 68 -9.10 19.63 -4.40
C ALA A 68 -8.43 19.58 -3.01
N ILE A 69 -9.10 20.10 -1.96
CA ILE A 69 -8.61 20.02 -0.58
C ILE A 69 -8.55 18.56 -0.11
N ILE A 70 -9.57 17.75 -0.40
CA ILE A 70 -9.58 16.32 -0.08
C ILE A 70 -8.46 15.58 -0.80
N ALA A 71 -8.24 15.88 -2.09
CA ALA A 71 -7.13 15.30 -2.85
C ALA A 71 -5.76 15.69 -2.26
N LEU A 72 -5.61 16.94 -1.80
CA LEU A 72 -4.40 17.43 -1.13
C LEU A 72 -4.15 16.78 0.23
N ALA A 73 -5.22 16.41 0.96
CA ALA A 73 -5.12 15.61 2.19
C ALA A 73 -4.62 14.18 1.94
N ARG A 74 -4.52 13.78 0.67
CA ARG A 74 -3.91 12.54 0.17
C ARG A 74 -4.49 11.30 0.88
N PRO A 75 -5.71 10.88 0.53
CA PRO A 75 -6.29 9.66 1.06
C PRO A 75 -5.48 8.45 0.58
N GLN A 76 -4.93 7.69 1.53
CA GLN A 76 -4.15 6.49 1.24
C GLN A 76 -4.84 5.28 1.86
N ARG A 77 -4.82 4.16 1.14
CA ARG A 77 -5.09 2.86 1.77
C ARG A 77 -3.78 2.37 2.34
N ALA A 78 -3.67 2.38 3.66
CA ALA A 78 -2.55 1.74 4.33
C ALA A 78 -2.75 0.22 4.21
N ASP A 79 -1.93 -0.41 3.38
CA ASP A 79 -1.68 -1.85 3.47
C ASP A 79 -0.84 -2.05 4.72
N THR A 80 -1.48 -2.47 5.80
CA THR A 80 -0.77 -2.99 6.96
C THR A 80 -0.12 -4.29 6.54
N LYS A 81 1.07 -4.20 5.93
CA LYS A 81 2.00 -5.32 5.89
C LYS A 81 2.36 -5.58 7.34
N ILE A 82 1.60 -6.47 7.98
CA ILE A 82 1.93 -6.99 9.31
C ILE A 82 3.31 -7.61 9.11
N LYS A 83 4.36 -6.88 9.53
CA LYS A 83 5.69 -7.44 9.69
C LYS A 83 5.55 -8.41 10.85
N LYS A 84 5.13 -9.64 10.55
CA LYS A 84 5.28 -10.74 11.48
C LYS A 84 6.79 -10.89 11.61
N ASN A 85 7.36 -10.46 12.73
CA ASN A 85 8.74 -10.79 13.05
C ASN A 85 8.74 -12.31 13.22
N VAL A 86 9.10 -12.99 12.14
CA VAL A 86 9.27 -14.42 12.15
C VAL A 86 10.69 -14.63 12.64
N GLU A 87 10.83 -15.06 13.89
CA GLU A 87 12.11 -15.50 14.42
C GLU A 87 12.51 -16.78 13.70
N GLY A 88 13.68 -16.77 13.07
CA GLY A 88 14.27 -17.91 12.39
C GLY A 88 15.78 -17.86 12.60
N ILE A 89 16.43 -19.01 12.47
CA ILE A 89 17.89 -19.13 12.57
C ILE A 89 18.51 -19.45 11.21
N ASP A 90 19.81 -19.19 11.09
CA ASP A 90 20.59 -19.55 9.91
C ASP A 90 21.22 -20.93 10.11
N ILE A 91 20.94 -21.85 9.20
CA ILE A 91 21.40 -23.24 9.25
C ILE A 91 22.22 -23.53 7.99
N VAL A 92 23.44 -24.02 8.16
CA VAL A 92 24.28 -24.47 7.04
C VAL A 92 24.48 -25.97 7.17
N ILE A 93 24.06 -26.71 6.15
CA ILE A 93 24.24 -28.15 6.06
C ILE A 93 25.49 -28.42 5.23
N ALA A 94 26.44 -29.16 5.81
CA ALA A 94 27.61 -29.65 5.11
C ALA A 94 27.39 -31.12 4.73
N LEU A 95 27.36 -31.42 3.42
CA LEU A 95 27.15 -32.75 2.87
C LEU A 95 28.43 -33.29 2.25
N ASP A 96 28.87 -34.45 2.73
CA ASP A 96 29.97 -35.21 2.12
C ASP A 96 29.49 -35.84 0.81
N ILE A 97 30.27 -35.71 -0.25
CA ILE A 97 30.02 -36.36 -1.56
C ILE A 97 31.20 -37.25 -2.00
N SER A 98 32.05 -37.66 -1.05
CA SER A 98 33.16 -38.59 -1.29
C SER A 98 32.67 -40.00 -1.59
N ASP A 99 33.55 -40.83 -2.14
CA ASP A 99 33.26 -42.23 -2.48
C ASP A 99 32.76 -43.05 -1.28
N SER A 100 33.13 -42.66 -0.05
CA SER A 100 32.64 -43.30 1.18
C SER A 100 31.14 -43.15 1.40
N MET A 101 30.50 -42.18 0.72
CA MET A 101 29.06 -41.94 0.77
C MET A 101 28.27 -42.79 -0.24
N LEU A 102 28.95 -43.44 -1.20
CA LEU A 102 28.33 -44.37 -2.14
C LEU A 102 28.15 -45.79 -1.57
N ILE A 103 28.58 -46.01 -0.32
CA ILE A 103 28.44 -47.31 0.36
C ILE A 103 26.96 -47.58 0.68
N GLU A 104 26.49 -48.77 0.32
CA GLU A 104 25.11 -49.27 0.51
C GLU A 104 24.93 -49.95 1.88
N ASP A 105 25.42 -49.34 2.96
CA ASP A 105 25.25 -49.85 4.32
C ASP A 105 24.04 -49.25 5.06
N MET A 106 23.32 -48.34 4.40
CA MET A 106 21.99 -47.91 4.80
C MET A 106 20.95 -48.61 3.91
N THR A 107 19.79 -48.96 4.47
CA THR A 107 18.69 -49.56 3.70
C THR A 107 17.58 -48.53 3.54
N PRO A 108 16.98 -48.35 2.34
CA PRO A 108 17.16 -49.13 1.11
C PRO A 108 18.29 -48.65 0.16
N GLU A 109 19.00 -47.55 0.46
CA GLU A 109 19.94 -46.90 -0.47
C GLU A 109 21.28 -46.52 0.20
N ASN A 110 22.27 -46.08 -0.60
CA ASN A 110 23.56 -45.62 -0.09
C ASN A 110 23.47 -44.42 0.88
N ARG A 111 24.56 -44.17 1.62
CA ARG A 111 24.65 -43.10 2.62
C ARG A 111 24.33 -41.72 2.05
N LEU A 112 24.71 -41.44 0.80
CA LEU A 112 24.45 -40.18 0.14
C LEU A 112 22.94 -39.95 -0.02
N GLU A 113 22.24 -40.91 -0.61
CA GLU A 113 20.79 -40.79 -0.83
C GLU A 113 20.00 -40.79 0.48
N SER A 114 20.43 -41.60 1.47
CA SER A 114 19.86 -41.57 2.82
C SER A 114 20.04 -40.18 3.49
N SER A 115 21.19 -39.54 3.29
CA SER A 115 21.46 -38.20 3.79
C SER A 115 20.59 -37.15 3.08
N LYS A 116 20.45 -37.24 1.76
CA LYS A 116 19.57 -36.37 0.97
C LYS A 116 18.13 -36.44 1.43
N GLU A 117 17.61 -37.64 1.64
CA GLU A 117 16.24 -37.85 2.13
C GLU A 117 16.05 -37.30 3.55
N THR A 118 17.06 -37.45 4.41
CA THR A 118 17.05 -36.87 5.77
C THR A 118 17.04 -35.35 5.73
N ILE A 119 17.88 -34.75 4.88
CA ILE A 119 17.93 -33.30 4.67
C ILE A 119 16.60 -32.79 4.13
N LYS A 120 15.99 -33.49 3.16
CA LYS A 120 14.69 -33.13 2.60
C LYS A 120 13.61 -33.06 3.67
N LYS A 121 13.49 -34.11 4.49
CA LYS A 121 12.55 -34.14 5.62
C LYS A 121 12.82 -33.04 6.64
N PHE A 122 14.09 -32.73 6.89
CA PHE A 122 14.48 -31.64 7.78
C PHE A 122 14.03 -30.27 7.26
N VAL A 123 14.18 -30.01 5.96
CA VAL A 123 13.82 -28.74 5.30
C VAL A 123 12.31 -28.57 5.16
N GLU A 124 11.58 -29.64 4.81
CA GLU A 124 10.12 -29.61 4.64
C GLU A 124 9.36 -29.22 5.92
N GLY A 125 9.95 -29.44 7.10
CA GLY A 125 9.40 -29.04 8.39
C GLY A 125 9.62 -27.56 8.77
N ARG A 126 10.34 -26.78 7.95
CA ARG A 126 10.71 -25.40 8.28
C ARG A 126 9.86 -24.39 7.52
N VAL A 127 9.57 -23.26 8.19
CA VAL A 127 8.78 -22.16 7.62
C VAL A 127 9.57 -20.86 7.59
N SER A 128 10.63 -20.76 8.40
CA SER A 128 11.19 -19.47 8.81
C SER A 128 12.70 -19.43 8.89
N ASP A 129 13.36 -20.59 8.79
CA ASP A 129 14.80 -20.73 8.94
C ASP A 129 15.47 -20.60 7.58
N ARG A 130 16.55 -19.82 7.50
CA ARG A 130 17.35 -19.77 6.26
C ARG A 130 18.27 -20.96 6.23
N ILE A 131 18.27 -21.69 5.13
CA ILE A 131 19.07 -22.91 4.99
C ILE A 131 20.03 -22.76 3.81
N GLY A 132 21.29 -23.11 4.03
CA GLY A 132 22.33 -23.18 3.02
C GLY A 132 22.92 -24.59 2.91
N LEU A 133 23.45 -24.92 1.74
CA LEU A 133 24.06 -26.22 1.44
C LEU A 133 25.51 -26.00 1.00
N VAL A 134 26.43 -26.64 1.72
CA VAL A 134 27.84 -26.78 1.35
C VAL A 134 28.09 -28.24 1.06
N VAL A 135 28.70 -28.55 -0.08
CA VAL A 135 29.11 -29.91 -0.41
C VAL A 135 30.63 -30.00 -0.40
N PHE A 136 31.16 -31.14 -0.01
CA PHE A 136 32.61 -31.35 0.06
C PHE A 136 33.04 -32.75 -0.37
N SER A 137 34.16 -32.82 -1.10
CA SER A 137 34.92 -34.03 -1.39
C SER A 137 36.35 -33.60 -1.76
N GLY A 138 37.26 -33.66 -0.79
CA GLY A 138 38.59 -33.05 -0.87
C GLY A 138 38.56 -31.52 -0.76
N GLU A 139 37.79 -30.85 -1.61
CA GLU A 139 37.50 -29.41 -1.55
C GLU A 139 36.03 -29.15 -1.23
N SER A 140 35.75 -28.00 -0.63
CA SER A 140 34.39 -27.58 -0.27
C SER A 140 33.91 -26.42 -1.14
N TYR A 141 32.65 -26.45 -1.57
CA TYR A 141 32.03 -25.30 -2.21
C TYR A 141 30.56 -25.14 -1.77
N THR A 142 30.12 -23.88 -1.73
CA THR A 142 28.72 -23.55 -1.40
C THR A 142 27.85 -23.83 -2.61
N ARG A 143 26.99 -24.84 -2.51
CA ARG A 143 26.03 -25.21 -3.56
C ARG A 143 24.80 -24.28 -3.54
N VAL A 144 24.29 -23.98 -2.35
CA VAL A 144 23.18 -23.04 -2.13
C VAL A 144 23.51 -22.09 -0.99
N PRO A 145 23.51 -20.77 -1.21
CA PRO A 145 23.64 -19.80 -0.13
C PRO A 145 22.42 -19.82 0.79
N LEU A 146 22.52 -19.24 2.00
CA LEU A 146 21.40 -19.12 2.93
C LEU A 146 20.16 -18.53 2.27
N THR A 147 19.09 -19.32 2.19
CA THR A 147 17.84 -18.93 1.51
C THR A 147 16.60 -19.40 2.27
N LEU A 148 15.47 -18.72 2.04
CA LEU A 148 14.12 -19.15 2.44
C LEU A 148 13.41 -19.89 1.29
N ASP A 149 14.01 -19.96 0.11
CA ASP A 149 13.47 -20.65 -1.05
C ASP A 149 13.75 -22.16 -0.94
N TYR A 150 12.90 -22.84 -0.16
CA TYR A 150 13.00 -24.29 0.04
C TYR A 150 12.80 -25.09 -1.26
N PRO A 151 11.89 -24.74 -2.18
CA PRO A 151 11.81 -25.42 -3.47
C PRO A 151 13.13 -25.39 -4.25
N LEU A 152 13.79 -24.23 -4.33
CA LEU A 152 15.11 -24.12 -4.98
C LEU A 152 16.16 -24.96 -4.26
N TYR A 153 16.17 -24.91 -2.91
CA TYR A 153 17.07 -25.72 -2.09
C TYR A 153 16.90 -27.22 -2.38
N LEU A 154 15.66 -27.73 -2.38
CA LEU A 154 15.37 -29.15 -2.60
C LEU A 154 15.68 -29.60 -4.03
N GLN A 155 15.57 -28.73 -5.02
CA GLN A 155 15.98 -29.03 -6.40
C GLN A 155 17.51 -29.15 -6.55
N SER A 156 18.28 -28.53 -5.64
CA SER A 156 19.73 -28.50 -5.69
C SER A 156 20.43 -29.68 -5.00
N LEU A 157 19.65 -30.48 -4.26
CA LEU A 157 20.05 -31.72 -3.58
C LEU A 157 20.27 -32.86 -4.59
#